data_AF-A0A2E9VWA8-F1
#
_entry.id   AF-A0A2E9VWA8-F1
#
_cell.length_a   1.000
_cell.length_b   1.000
_cell.length_c   1.000
_cell.angle_alpha   90.00
_cell.angle_beta   90.00
_cell.angle_gamma   90.00
#
_symmetry.space_group_name_H-M   'P 1'
#
loop_
_entity.id
_entity.type
_entity.pdbx_description
1 polymer ?
#
loop_
_entity_poly.entity_id
_entity_poly.type
_entity_poly.pdbx_seq_one_letter_code
_entity_poly.pdbx_strand_id
1 'polypeptide(L)'
;MPKRFLIIDGYNLLHAAGMMPGRIDGEMLARARARLLRFLEGRITSSERERTTIVFDVNRTMAEVSERETIHGMTVLNAIAYPDADTLIEQLIREHSAPKQLVVISGDHRLHKAARVRKAKPIDSEDFYEELTRKSRKRSPQKQKPNPEIENPFSEEDLNRINEMLSIPDNIPTEPTDEELKYWEDRIRELDEES
;
A
#
# COMPACT_ATOMS: atom_id res chain seq x y z
N MET A 1 13.39 -15.23 11.55
CA MET A 1 13.32 -13.94 12.27
C MET A 1 12.40 -14.11 13.47
N PRO A 2 12.61 -13.40 14.60
CA PRO A 2 11.68 -13.47 15.72
C PRO A 2 10.27 -13.10 15.26
N LYS A 3 9.26 -13.85 15.73
CA LYS A 3 7.85 -13.58 15.48
C LYS A 3 7.49 -12.21 16.08
N ARG A 4 7.10 -11.25 15.23
CA ARG A 4 6.69 -9.90 15.62
C ARG A 4 5.30 -9.61 15.05
N PHE A 5 4.53 -8.80 15.76
CA PHE A 5 3.29 -8.21 15.26
C PHE A 5 3.56 -6.79 14.81
N LEU A 6 2.97 -6.37 13.70
CA LEU A 6 3.12 -5.02 13.17
C LEU A 6 1.76 -4.31 13.22
N ILE A 7 1.74 -3.10 13.78
CA ILE A 7 0.65 -2.13 13.57
C ILE A 7 1.25 -0.95 12.82
N ILE A 8 0.70 -0.66 11.65
CA ILE A 8 1.21 0.35 10.72
C ILE A 8 0.15 1.44 10.54
N ASP A 9 0.56 2.68 10.74
CA ASP A 9 -0.17 3.86 10.29
C ASP A 9 -0.01 4.03 8.77
N GLY A 10 -1.11 3.83 8.05
CA GLY A 10 -1.11 3.77 6.59
C GLY A 10 -0.79 5.09 5.92
N TYR A 11 -1.28 6.23 6.41
CA TYR A 11 -1.01 7.53 5.79
C TYR A 11 0.38 8.04 6.12
N ASN A 12 0.84 7.81 7.35
CA ASN A 12 2.19 8.18 7.70
C ASN A 12 3.21 7.38 6.88
N LEU A 13 2.97 6.08 6.66
CA LEU A 13 3.83 5.28 5.79
C LEU A 13 3.71 5.67 4.30
N LEU A 14 2.52 6.06 3.82
CA LEU A 14 2.36 6.61 2.46
C LEU A 14 3.19 7.87 2.25
N HIS A 15 3.18 8.77 3.23
CA HIS A 15 3.97 9.99 3.21
C HIS A 15 5.47 9.68 3.22
N ALA A 16 5.93 8.87 4.17
CA ALA A 16 7.33 8.45 4.30
C ALA A 16 7.86 7.74 3.03
N ALA A 17 7.01 6.97 2.35
CA ALA A 17 7.37 6.27 1.13
C ALA A 17 7.38 7.17 -0.12
N GLY A 18 7.04 8.46 -0.01
CA GLY A 18 6.86 9.35 -1.15
C GLY A 18 5.70 8.94 -2.06
N MET A 19 4.73 8.19 -1.51
CA MET A 19 3.60 7.63 -2.25
C MET A 19 2.31 8.44 -2.10
N MET A 20 2.33 9.50 -1.29
CA MET A 20 1.18 10.38 -1.08
C MET A 20 0.88 11.18 -2.36
N PRO A 21 -0.37 11.25 -2.82
CA PRO A 21 -0.73 12.05 -3.97
C PRO A 21 -0.60 13.55 -3.64
N GLY A 22 -0.18 14.36 -4.63
CA GLY A 22 -0.03 15.81 -4.47
C GLY A 22 -1.37 16.57 -4.44
N ARG A 23 -2.45 15.95 -4.91
CA ARG A 23 -3.83 16.41 -4.76
C ARG A 23 -4.62 15.36 -3.98
N ILE A 24 -5.45 15.80 -3.04
CA ILE A 24 -6.29 14.92 -2.24
C ILE A 24 -7.61 14.74 -2.98
N ASP A 25 -7.62 13.84 -3.95
CA ASP A 25 -8.85 13.28 -4.49
C ASP A 25 -9.00 11.82 -4.03
N GLY A 26 -10.25 11.38 -3.86
CA GLY A 26 -10.55 10.06 -3.28
C GLY A 26 -10.00 8.90 -4.10
N GLU A 27 -9.95 9.04 -5.42
CA GLU A 27 -9.52 7.98 -6.34
C GLU A 27 -7.99 7.83 -6.35
N MET A 28 -7.23 8.92 -6.37
CA MET A 28 -5.77 8.94 -6.22
C MET A 28 -5.38 8.43 -4.84
N LEU A 29 -6.13 8.74 -3.80
CA LEU A 29 -5.88 8.21 -2.47
C LEU A 29 -6.10 6.69 -2.41
N ALA A 30 -7.17 6.18 -3.03
CA ALA A 30 -7.42 4.75 -3.16
C ALA A 30 -6.28 4.04 -3.93
N ARG A 31 -5.83 4.64 -5.05
CA ARG A 31 -4.66 4.14 -5.81
C ARG A 31 -3.38 4.14 -4.97
N ALA A 32 -3.14 5.20 -4.19
CA ALA A 32 -1.98 5.28 -3.30
C ALA A 32 -2.01 4.18 -2.24
N ARG A 33 -3.16 3.96 -1.61
CA ARG A 33 -3.39 2.87 -0.64
C ARG A 33 -3.10 1.50 -1.28
N ALA A 34 -3.67 1.21 -2.44
CA ALA A 34 -3.43 -0.05 -3.16
C ALA A 34 -1.93 -0.23 -3.49
N ARG A 35 -1.25 0.84 -3.91
CA ARG A 35 0.20 0.83 -4.18
C ARG A 35 1.02 0.52 -2.92
N LEU A 36 0.67 1.09 -1.76
CA LEU A 36 1.32 0.77 -0.49
C LEU A 36 1.13 -0.70 -0.12
N LEU A 37 -0.09 -1.23 -0.24
CA LEU A 37 -0.37 -2.61 0.12
C LEU A 37 0.41 -3.60 -0.77
N ARG A 38 0.48 -3.35 -2.08
CA ARG A 38 1.35 -4.13 -2.99
C ARG A 38 2.83 -3.99 -2.66
N PHE A 39 3.27 -2.79 -2.27
CA PHE A 39 4.65 -2.57 -1.85
C PHE A 39 4.99 -3.42 -0.62
N LEU A 40 4.12 -3.44 0.39
CA LEU A 40 4.32 -4.26 1.58
C LEU A 40 4.31 -5.75 1.25
N GLU A 41 3.36 -6.21 0.43
CA GLU A 41 3.31 -7.59 -0.06
C GLU A 41 4.66 -8.08 -0.61
N GLY A 42 5.30 -7.26 -1.45
CA GLY A 42 6.59 -7.62 -2.05
C GLY A 42 7.79 -7.54 -1.11
N ARG A 43 7.64 -7.01 0.12
CA ARG A 43 8.77 -6.67 1.01
C ARG A 43 8.74 -7.39 2.35
N ILE A 44 7.58 -7.81 2.84
CA ILE A 44 7.44 -8.62 4.05
C ILE A 44 7.03 -10.07 3.72
N THR A 45 7.45 -11.02 4.55
CA THR A 45 7.18 -12.45 4.32
C THR A 45 5.71 -12.79 4.59
N SER A 46 5.17 -13.89 4.04
CA SER A 46 3.78 -14.33 4.30
C SER A 46 3.45 -14.44 5.80
N SER A 47 4.38 -14.97 6.61
CA SER A 47 4.18 -15.07 8.06
C SER A 47 4.17 -13.70 8.78
N GLU A 48 4.89 -12.71 8.24
CA GLU A 48 4.80 -11.32 8.72
C GLU A 48 3.48 -10.67 8.29
N ARG A 49 3.00 -10.94 7.06
CA ARG A 49 1.73 -10.40 6.53
C ARG A 49 0.56 -10.78 7.43
N GLU A 50 0.45 -12.05 7.81
CA GLU A 50 -0.59 -12.56 8.72
C GLU A 50 -0.61 -11.85 10.09
N ARG A 51 0.51 -11.24 10.50
CA ARG A 51 0.68 -10.55 11.78
C ARG A 51 0.75 -9.03 11.62
N THR A 52 0.43 -8.52 10.43
CA THR A 52 0.46 -7.11 10.10
C THR A 52 -0.96 -6.57 10.06
N THR A 53 -1.19 -5.51 10.83
CA THR A 53 -2.39 -4.71 10.80
C THR A 53 -2.04 -3.31 10.30
N ILE A 54 -2.72 -2.85 9.26
CA ILE A 54 -2.55 -1.52 8.68
C ILE A 54 -3.82 -0.74 8.97
N VAL A 55 -3.67 0.46 9.54
CA VAL A 55 -4.80 1.33 9.88
C VAL A 55 -4.79 2.52 8.94
N PHE A 56 -5.91 2.78 8.29
CA PHE A 56 -6.11 3.99 7.50
C PHE A 56 -7.18 4.86 8.14
N ASP A 57 -6.92 6.17 8.14
CA ASP A 57 -7.96 7.14 8.42
C ASP A 57 -8.97 7.17 7.26
N VAL A 58 -10.23 7.42 7.58
CA VAL A 58 -11.30 7.51 6.60
C VAL A 58 -12.14 8.72 6.94
N ASN A 59 -12.40 9.55 5.92
CA ASN A 59 -13.38 10.60 6.11
C ASN A 59 -14.75 9.94 6.22
N ARG A 60 -15.49 10.22 7.30
CA ARG A 60 -16.77 9.59 7.64
C ARG A 60 -17.85 9.74 6.56
N THR A 61 -17.64 10.62 5.59
CA THR A 61 -18.48 10.83 4.40
C THR A 61 -18.27 9.81 3.28
N MET A 62 -17.21 9.00 3.30
CA MET A 62 -16.95 7.95 2.31
C MET A 62 -17.69 6.66 2.69
N ALA A 63 -18.96 6.54 2.28
CA ALA A 63 -19.91 5.53 2.75
C ALA A 63 -19.67 4.08 2.26
N GLU A 64 -18.60 3.79 1.51
CA GLU A 64 -18.41 2.49 0.84
C GLU A 64 -17.21 1.67 1.34
N VAL A 65 -16.53 2.09 2.40
CA VAL A 65 -15.33 1.39 2.89
C VAL A 65 -15.70 0.43 4.02
N SER A 66 -15.20 -0.81 3.97
CA SER A 66 -15.40 -1.80 5.04
C SER A 66 -14.55 -1.47 6.27
N GLU A 67 -15.06 -1.69 7.49
CA GLU A 67 -14.28 -1.45 8.72
C GLU A 67 -13.01 -2.30 8.80
N ARG A 68 -13.10 -3.56 8.34
CA ARG A 68 -12.02 -4.53 8.37
C ARG A 68 -11.99 -5.35 7.08
N GLU A 69 -10.80 -5.46 6.51
CA GLU A 69 -10.53 -6.22 5.30
C GLU A 69 -9.25 -7.06 5.46
N THR A 70 -9.12 -8.11 4.67
CA THR A 70 -7.87 -8.86 4.55
C THR A 70 -7.37 -8.72 3.12
N ILE A 71 -6.24 -8.03 2.94
CA ILE A 71 -5.68 -7.71 1.63
C ILE A 71 -4.22 -8.18 1.60
N HIS A 72 -3.87 -8.99 0.59
CA HIS A 72 -2.53 -9.61 0.47
C HIS A 72 -2.07 -10.36 1.73
N GLY A 73 -3.01 -10.94 2.50
CA GLY A 73 -2.73 -11.62 3.77
C GLY A 73 -2.44 -10.70 4.96
N MET A 74 -2.59 -9.38 4.80
CA MET A 74 -2.51 -8.38 5.87
C MET A 74 -3.90 -7.96 6.30
N THR A 75 -4.07 -7.67 7.60
CA THR A 75 -5.30 -7.05 8.09
C THR A 75 -5.26 -5.56 7.76
N VAL A 76 -6.31 -5.05 7.13
CA VAL A 76 -6.52 -3.62 6.91
C VAL A 76 -7.72 -3.17 7.73
N LEU A 77 -7.55 -2.13 8.54
CA LEU A 77 -8.60 -1.52 9.33
C LEU A 77 -8.81 -0.08 8.88
N ASN A 78 -10.08 0.31 8.75
CA ASN A 78 -10.49 1.66 8.46
C ASN A 78 -11.09 2.27 9.73
N ALA A 79 -10.64 3.46 10.10
CA ALA A 79 -11.03 4.12 11.35
C ALA A 79 -12.47 4.71 11.35
N ILE A 80 -13.46 3.96 10.85
CA ILE A 80 -14.84 4.42 10.64
C ILE A 80 -15.53 4.76 11.97
N ALA A 81 -15.41 3.86 12.96
CA ALA A 81 -16.02 4.01 14.28
C ALA A 81 -15.18 4.87 15.24
N TYR A 82 -14.07 5.45 14.78
CA TYR A 82 -13.10 6.16 15.60
C TYR A 82 -12.98 7.62 15.16
N PRO A 83 -12.56 8.54 16.05
CA PRO A 83 -12.34 9.94 15.66
C PRO A 83 -11.28 10.09 14.57
N ASP A 84 -10.22 9.28 14.66
CA ASP A 84 -9.07 9.25 13.77
C ASP A 84 -8.41 7.86 13.82
N ALA A 85 -7.47 7.62 12.90
CA ALA A 85 -6.66 6.40 12.89
C ALA A 85 -5.81 6.24 14.16
N ASP A 86 -5.31 7.35 14.72
CA ASP A 86 -4.44 7.33 15.89
C ASP A 86 -5.15 6.73 17.11
N THR A 87 -6.42 7.09 17.33
CA THR A 87 -7.25 6.59 18.42
C THR A 87 -7.47 5.09 18.30
N LEU A 88 -7.74 4.61 17.08
CA LEU A 88 -7.83 3.18 16.79
C LEU A 88 -6.49 2.47 17.06
N ILE A 89 -5.37 3.03 16.60
CA ILE A 89 -4.04 2.45 16.84
C ILE A 89 -3.73 2.38 18.34
N GLU A 90 -4.01 3.42 19.11
CA GLU A 90 -3.83 3.42 20.57
C GLU A 90 -4.67 2.34 21.26
N GLN A 91 -5.91 2.14 20.81
CA GLN A 91 -6.75 1.06 21.31
C GLN A 91 -6.14 -0.31 20.96
N LEU A 92 -5.72 -0.53 19.73
CA LEU A 92 -5.07 -1.77 19.31
C LEU A 92 -3.81 -2.06 20.14
N ILE A 93 -2.97 -1.06 20.39
CA ILE A 93 -1.77 -1.18 21.25
C ILE A 93 -2.14 -1.56 22.69
N ARG A 94 -3.20 -0.95 23.22
CA ARG A 94 -3.69 -1.18 24.58
C ARG A 94 -4.36 -2.54 24.74
N GLU A 95 -4.98 -3.09 23.71
CA GLU A 95 -5.68 -4.37 23.75
C GLU A 95 -4.80 -5.55 23.30
N HIS A 96 -3.66 -5.27 22.65
CA HIS A 96 -2.78 -6.31 22.13
C HIS A 96 -2.30 -7.27 23.23
N SER A 97 -2.47 -8.58 23.00
CA SER A 97 -2.16 -9.64 23.97
C SER A 97 -0.66 -9.88 24.18
N ALA A 98 0.16 -9.56 23.18
CA ALA A 98 1.61 -9.74 23.21
C ALA A 98 2.39 -8.43 22.92
N PRO A 99 2.27 -7.37 23.75
CA PRO A 99 2.78 -6.04 23.40
C PRO A 99 4.30 -5.97 23.33
N LYS A 100 5.05 -6.84 24.03
CA LYS A 100 6.53 -6.93 23.89
C LYS A 100 7.00 -7.42 22.52
N GLN A 101 6.12 -8.08 21.76
CA GLN A 101 6.38 -8.54 20.39
C GLN A 101 5.79 -7.60 19.35
N LEU A 102 5.06 -6.57 19.79
CA LEU A 102 4.42 -5.60 18.93
C LEU A 102 5.42 -4.52 18.51
N VAL A 103 5.39 -4.20 17.23
CA VAL A 103 6.08 -3.07 16.63
C VAL A 103 5.02 -2.12 16.08
N VAL A 104 5.11 -0.84 16.44
CA VAL A 104 4.22 0.21 15.97
C VAL A 104 5.01 1.09 15.02
N ILE A 105 4.51 1.24 13.80
CA ILE A 105 5.12 2.01 12.72
C ILE A 105 4.25 3.26 12.50
N SER A 106 4.76 4.41 12.88
CA SER A 106 4.17 5.73 12.62
C SER A 106 5.23 6.79 12.92
N GLY A 107 5.10 7.97 12.31
CA GLY A 107 5.87 9.17 12.64
C GLY A 107 5.22 10.02 13.74
N ASP A 108 4.04 9.65 14.25
CA ASP A 108 3.42 10.35 15.38
C ASP A 108 4.05 9.93 16.73
N HIS A 109 4.60 10.91 17.43
CA HIS A 109 5.13 10.77 18.78
C HIS A 109 4.08 10.33 19.82
N ARG A 110 2.81 10.64 19.61
CA ARG A 110 1.68 10.21 20.45
C ARG A 110 1.57 8.68 20.44
N LEU A 111 1.57 8.08 19.25
CA LEU A 111 1.55 6.63 19.06
C LEU A 111 2.81 5.97 19.59
N HIS A 112 3.97 6.60 19.42
CA HIS A 112 5.22 6.10 20.00
C HIS A 112 5.17 6.05 21.53
N LYS A 113 4.60 7.08 22.17
CA LYS A 113 4.44 7.11 23.63
C LYS A 113 3.51 5.98 24.08
N ALA A 114 2.37 5.78 23.41
CA ALA A 114 1.45 4.68 23.70
C ALA A 114 2.13 3.30 23.56
N ALA A 115 2.93 3.11 22.50
CA ALA A 115 3.72 1.90 22.28
C ALA A 115 4.69 1.64 23.43
N ARG A 116 5.49 2.65 23.82
CA ARG A 116 6.48 2.54 24.90
C ARG A 116 5.83 2.21 26.24
N VAL A 117 4.69 2.83 26.57
CA VAL A 117 3.93 2.54 27.79
C VAL A 117 3.54 1.06 27.89
N ARG A 118 3.16 0.43 26.76
CA ARG A 118 2.83 -1.00 26.70
C ARG A 118 4.05 -1.92 26.48
N LYS A 119 5.27 -1.38 26.43
CA LYS A 119 6.53 -2.10 26.13
C LYS A 119 6.59 -2.64 24.69
N ALA A 120 5.80 -2.06 23.78
CA ALA A 120 5.94 -2.27 22.35
C ALA A 120 7.09 -1.42 21.79
N LYS A 121 7.62 -1.83 20.64
CA LYS A 121 8.70 -1.12 19.95
C LYS A 121 8.11 -0.11 18.97
N PRO A 122 8.27 1.21 19.18
CA PRO A 122 7.99 2.18 18.12
C PRO A 122 9.12 2.20 17.08
N ILE A 123 8.76 2.43 15.82
CA ILE A 123 9.67 2.67 14.69
C ILE A 123 9.07 3.79 13.84
N ASP A 124 9.88 4.74 13.41
CA ASP A 124 9.45 5.80 12.48
C ASP A 124 9.16 5.21 11.09
N SER A 125 8.19 5.79 10.39
CA SER A 125 7.76 5.24 9.09
C SER A 125 8.87 5.34 8.03
N GLU A 126 9.67 6.41 8.08
CA GLU A 126 10.85 6.62 7.24
C GLU A 126 11.87 5.50 7.47
N ASP A 127 12.21 5.23 8.74
CA ASP A 127 13.14 4.15 9.13
C ASP A 127 12.63 2.78 8.67
N PHE A 128 11.34 2.52 8.84
CA PHE A 128 10.73 1.28 8.40
C PHE A 128 10.77 1.13 6.87
N TYR A 129 10.43 2.19 6.13
CA TYR A 129 10.53 2.21 4.68
C TYR A 129 11.97 1.98 4.19
N GLU A 130 12.95 2.63 4.81
CA GLU A 130 14.37 2.40 4.55
C GLU A 130 14.79 0.96 4.86
N GLU A 131 14.32 0.37 5.95
CA GLU A 131 14.58 -1.02 6.28
C GLU A 131 14.06 -1.97 5.18
N LEU A 132 12.82 -1.75 4.71
CA LEU A 132 12.20 -2.56 3.65
C LEU A 132 12.91 -2.40 2.30
N THR A 133 13.40 -1.21 1.97
CA THR A 133 14.14 -0.96 0.72
C THR A 133 15.56 -1.53 0.77
N ARG A 134 16.26 -1.42 1.90
CA ARG A 134 17.57 -2.05 2.11
C ARG A 134 17.49 -3.58 2.09
N LYS A 135 16.46 -4.16 2.71
CA LYS A 135 16.19 -5.61 2.63
C LYS A 135 16.00 -6.08 1.19
N SER A 136 15.31 -5.28 0.36
CA SER A 136 15.13 -5.59 -1.07
C SER A 136 16.45 -5.57 -1.84
N ARG A 137 17.33 -4.58 -1.60
CA ARG A 137 18.66 -4.52 -2.26
C ARG A 137 19.54 -5.73 -1.92
N LYS A 138 19.45 -6.23 -0.67
CA LYS A 138 20.12 -7.48 -0.28
C LYS A 138 19.45 -8.74 -0.86
N ARG A 139 18.22 -8.63 -1.37
CA ARG A 139 17.42 -9.73 -1.93
C ARG A 139 17.44 -9.79 -3.47
N SER A 140 18.12 -8.89 -4.18
CA SER A 140 18.15 -8.87 -5.66
C SER A 140 19.49 -9.35 -6.24
N PRO A 141 19.50 -10.17 -7.31
CA PRO A 141 18.73 -11.38 -7.53
C PRO A 141 19.64 -12.59 -7.28
N GLN A 142 19.35 -13.38 -6.25
CA GLN A 142 19.64 -14.81 -6.43
C GLN A 142 18.65 -15.21 -7.52
N LYS A 143 19.14 -15.42 -8.75
CA LYS A 143 18.40 -16.10 -9.82
C LYS A 143 17.62 -17.21 -9.11
N GLN A 144 16.31 -17.05 -8.99
CA GLN A 144 15.49 -18.22 -8.76
C GLN A 144 15.82 -19.07 -9.97
N LYS A 145 16.62 -20.14 -9.75
CA LYS A 145 16.66 -21.20 -10.75
C LYS A 145 15.19 -21.55 -10.96
N PRO A 146 14.66 -21.46 -12.19
CA PRO A 146 13.29 -21.88 -12.43
C PRO A 146 13.14 -23.24 -11.77
N ASN A 147 12.14 -23.37 -10.89
CA ASN A 147 11.80 -24.65 -10.31
C ASN A 147 11.47 -25.56 -11.50
N PRO A 148 12.25 -26.61 -11.81
CA PRO A 148 12.03 -27.40 -13.03
C PRO A 148 10.71 -28.19 -13.01
N GLU A 149 9.93 -28.11 -11.93
CA GLU A 149 8.68 -28.86 -11.74
C GLU A 149 7.40 -28.01 -11.87
N ILE A 150 7.49 -26.70 -12.13
CA ILE A 150 6.30 -25.95 -12.56
C ILE A 150 6.42 -25.79 -14.07
N GLU A 151 5.88 -26.76 -14.80
CA GLU A 151 5.62 -26.58 -16.23
C GLU A 151 4.80 -25.30 -16.38
N ASN A 152 5.29 -24.41 -17.26
CA ASN A 152 4.54 -23.24 -17.64
C ASN A 152 3.19 -23.72 -18.20
N PRO A 153 2.04 -23.32 -17.62
CA PRO A 153 0.73 -23.81 -18.06
C PRO A 153 0.38 -23.34 -19.49
N PHE A 154 1.21 -22.47 -20.07
CA PHE A 154 1.12 -21.98 -21.42
C PHE A 154 2.23 -22.60 -22.27
N SER A 155 1.84 -23.18 -23.41
CA SER A 155 2.79 -23.64 -24.42
C SER A 155 3.59 -22.46 -24.99
N GLU A 156 4.73 -22.72 -25.64
CA GLU A 156 5.48 -21.66 -26.34
C GLU A 156 4.60 -20.97 -27.40
N GLU A 157 3.65 -21.69 -27.98
CA GLU A 157 2.67 -21.17 -28.93
C GLU A 157 1.67 -20.21 -28.27
N ASP A 158 1.22 -20.51 -27.06
CA ASP A 158 0.32 -19.63 -26.29
C ASP A 158 1.02 -18.34 -25.88
N LEU A 159 2.28 -18.43 -25.46
CA LEU A 159 3.08 -17.25 -25.11
C LEU A 159 3.35 -16.35 -26.32
N ASN A 160 3.66 -16.95 -27.47
CA ASN A 160 3.84 -16.20 -28.71
C ASN A 160 2.54 -15.51 -29.14
N ARG A 161 1.38 -16.17 -29.02
CA ARG A 161 0.08 -15.55 -29.29
C ARG A 161 -0.23 -14.40 -28.34
N ILE A 162 0.06 -14.54 -27.06
CA ILE A 162 -0.16 -13.46 -26.08
C ILE A 162 0.76 -12.26 -26.38
N ASN A 163 2.02 -12.52 -26.74
CA ASN A 163 2.97 -11.47 -27.11
C ASN A 163 2.55 -10.76 -28.40
N GLU A 164 2.05 -11.51 -29.39
CA GLU A 164 1.52 -10.97 -30.64
C GLU A 164 0.22 -10.17 -30.40
N MET A 165 -0.65 -10.64 -29.51
CA MET A 165 -1.91 -9.99 -29.14
C MET A 165 -1.71 -8.70 -28.31
N LEU A 166 -0.63 -8.65 -27.52
CA LEU A 166 -0.25 -7.48 -26.70
C LEU A 166 0.78 -6.58 -27.39
N SER A 167 1.15 -6.89 -28.64
CA SER A 167 2.06 -6.04 -29.42
C SER A 167 1.37 -4.73 -29.74
N ILE A 168 1.76 -3.70 -28.99
CA ILE A 168 1.44 -2.31 -29.28
C ILE A 168 2.17 -1.96 -30.59
N PRO A 169 1.48 -1.49 -31.64
CA PRO A 169 2.16 -1.09 -32.87
C PRO A 169 3.18 0.01 -32.53
N ASP A 170 4.40 -0.09 -33.08
CA ASP A 170 5.52 0.85 -32.86
C ASP A 170 5.22 2.31 -33.22
N ASN A 171 4.02 2.60 -33.73
CA ASN A 171 3.57 3.90 -34.19
C ASN A 171 2.36 4.42 -33.38
N ILE A 172 2.32 4.20 -32.06
CA ILE A 172 1.43 4.97 -31.20
C ILE A 172 2.01 6.39 -31.08
N PRO A 173 1.28 7.44 -31.49
CA PRO A 173 1.68 8.81 -31.22
C PRO A 173 1.89 8.98 -29.72
N THR A 174 3.12 9.26 -29.30
CA THR A 174 3.46 9.45 -27.88
C THR A 174 2.99 10.81 -27.35
N GLU A 175 2.55 11.69 -28.24
CA GLU A 175 1.96 12.97 -27.93
C GLU A 175 0.50 13.00 -28.43
N PRO A 176 -0.46 13.41 -27.58
CA PRO A 176 -1.84 13.58 -28.00
C PRO A 176 -1.91 14.61 -29.13
N THR A 177 -2.74 14.33 -30.13
CA THR A 177 -2.95 15.25 -31.25
C THR A 177 -3.60 16.56 -30.79
N ASP A 178 -3.44 17.64 -31.55
CA ASP A 178 -4.06 18.93 -31.25
C ASP A 178 -5.59 18.83 -31.14
N GLU A 179 -6.22 17.90 -31.87
CA GLU A 179 -7.65 17.61 -31.78
C GLU A 179 -8.03 16.93 -30.46
N GLU A 180 -7.20 16.00 -29.97
CA GLU A 180 -7.40 15.34 -28.68
C GLU A 180 -7.18 16.31 -27.51
N LEU A 181 -6.16 17.17 -27.58
CA LEU A 181 -5.94 18.22 -26.59
C LEU A 181 -7.14 19.18 -26.53
N LYS A 182 -7.62 19.63 -27.70
CA LYS A 182 -8.79 20.50 -27.80
C LYS A 182 -10.05 19.84 -27.24
N TYR A 183 -10.25 18.54 -27.50
CA TYR A 183 -11.37 17.78 -26.92
C TYR A 183 -11.32 17.78 -25.38
N TRP A 184 -10.15 17.52 -24.80
CA TRP A 184 -9.99 17.53 -23.35
C TRP A 184 -10.12 18.92 -22.74
N GLU A 185 -9.63 19.96 -23.41
CA GLU A 185 -9.79 21.36 -22.96
C GLU A 185 -11.26 21.81 -22.98
N ASP A 186 -12.00 21.52 -24.06
CA ASP A 186 -13.43 21.83 -24.15
C ASP A 186 -14.23 21.04 -23.10
N ARG A 187 -13.84 19.78 -22.84
CA ARG A 187 -14.49 18.94 -21.82
C ARG A 187 -14.25 19.40 -20.38
N ILE A 188 -13.06 19.92 -20.08
CA ILE A 188 -12.75 20.51 -18.77
C ILE A 188 -13.56 21.79 -18.57
N ARG A 189 -13.72 22.62 -19.62
CA ARG A 189 -14.51 23.85 -19.56
C ARG A 189 -15.99 23.59 -19.28
N GLU A 190 -16.59 22.57 -19.91
CA GLU A 190 -17.99 22.16 -19.63
C GLU A 190 -18.20 21.77 -18.16
N LEU A 191 -17.24 21.06 -17.55
CA LEU A 191 -17.36 20.59 -16.17
C LEU A 191 -17.19 21.70 -15.13
N ASP A 192 -16.40 22.73 -15.45
CA ASP A 192 -16.24 23.91 -14.60
C ASP A 192 -17.46 24.86 -14.66
N GLU A 193 -18.25 24.84 -15.74
CA GLU A 193 -19.48 25.63 -15.89
C GLU A 193 -20.71 24.98 -15.23
N GLU A 194 -20.67 23.67 -14.93
CA GLU A 194 -21.75 22.93 -14.24
C GLU A 194 -21.60 22.92 -12.70
N SER A 195 -20.61 23.61 -12.12
CA SER A 195 -20.33 23.70 -10.67
C SER A 195 -20.83 24.99 -9.99
#